data_AF-A0A7S0F9T9-F1
#
_entry.id   AF-A0A7S0F9T9-F1
#
_cell.length_a   1.000
_cell.length_b   1.000
_cell.length_c   1.000
_cell.angle_alpha   90.00
_cell.angle_beta   90.00
_cell.angle_gamma   90.00
#
_symmetry.space_group_name_H-M   'P 1'
#
loop_
_entity.id
_entity.type
_entity.pdbx_description
1 polymer ?
#
loop_
_entity_poly.entity_id
_entity_poly.type
_entity_poly.pdbx_seq_one_letter_code
_entity_poly.pdbx_strand_id
1 'polypeptide(L)'
;KYAFFKENAADRSLTREASAAAMEGRSLGAVHVSLGAVTLEDQQMAEAFAELFGAAQRRGAFTSFDPNVRGPMIAGGPMAYRAKVEEFMGLVDLAKSSDADIEFLYGEGVKLEAVAEKWLVLGARLVVVTKGPEGAVAFYRPA
;
A
#
# COMPACT_ATOMS: atom_id res chain seq x y z
N LYS A 1 -16.36 -19.67 3.87
CA LYS A 1 -16.69 -18.74 2.76
C LYS A 1 -16.78 -17.35 3.37
N TYR A 2 -15.95 -16.41 2.92
CA TYR A 2 -16.02 -15.00 3.36
C TYR A 2 -16.77 -14.19 2.29
N ALA A 3 -17.59 -13.25 2.72
CA ALA A 3 -18.27 -12.29 1.85
C ALA A 3 -17.83 -10.88 2.26
N PHE A 4 -17.62 -10.02 1.26
CA PHE A 4 -17.25 -8.64 1.48
C PHE A 4 -18.40 -7.73 1.07
N PHE A 5 -18.80 -6.83 1.97
CA PHE A 5 -19.83 -5.83 1.73
C PHE A 5 -19.16 -4.48 1.51
N LYS A 6 -19.44 -3.85 0.35
CA LYS A 6 -18.74 -2.64 -0.10
C LYS A 6 -19.61 -1.39 -0.03
N GLU A 7 -20.89 -1.52 -0.33
CA GLU A 7 -21.78 -0.37 -0.49
C GLU A 7 -22.26 0.14 0.87
N ASN A 8 -22.19 1.46 1.06
CA ASN A 8 -22.61 2.17 2.29
C ASN A 8 -21.88 1.75 3.58
N ALA A 9 -20.64 1.24 3.45
CA ALA A 9 -19.80 0.90 4.60
C ALA A 9 -18.87 2.06 4.98
N ALA A 10 -18.76 2.34 6.28
CA ALA A 10 -18.07 3.53 6.81
C ALA A 10 -16.55 3.54 6.51
N ASP A 11 -15.95 2.37 6.30
CA ASP A 11 -14.54 2.18 5.94
C ASP A 11 -14.16 2.77 4.58
N ARG A 12 -15.13 3.26 3.80
CA ARG A 12 -14.94 3.88 2.48
C ARG A 12 -15.29 5.38 2.43
N SER A 13 -15.43 6.01 3.59
CA SER A 13 -15.84 7.42 3.71
C SER A 13 -14.69 8.39 3.97
N LEU A 14 -13.43 7.92 3.94
CA LEU A 14 -12.28 8.81 4.10
C LEU A 14 -12.17 9.73 2.89
N THR A 15 -11.91 11.00 3.17
CA THR A 15 -11.63 12.01 2.15
C THR A 15 -10.22 12.55 2.29
N ARG A 16 -9.76 13.22 1.24
CA ARG A 16 -8.49 13.95 1.24
C ARG A 16 -8.45 15.01 2.35
N GLU A 17 -9.51 15.77 2.51
CA GLU A 17 -9.63 16.86 3.50
C GLU A 17 -9.58 16.30 4.92
N ALA A 18 -10.33 15.22 5.19
CA ALA A 18 -10.33 14.57 6.49
C ALA A 18 -8.93 14.00 6.83
N SER A 19 -8.21 13.46 5.84
CA SER A 19 -6.86 12.93 6.02
C SER A 19 -5.84 14.05 6.31
N ALA A 20 -5.94 15.18 5.63
CA ALA A 20 -5.13 16.35 5.92
C ALA A 20 -5.39 16.89 7.35
N ALA A 21 -6.67 17.08 7.69
CA ALA A 21 -7.09 17.57 9.01
C ALA A 21 -6.67 16.63 10.14
N ALA A 22 -6.69 15.30 9.91
CA ALA A 22 -6.23 14.33 10.90
C ALA A 22 -4.76 14.52 11.27
N MET A 23 -3.93 15.09 10.38
CA MET A 23 -2.50 15.32 10.58
C MET A 23 -2.17 16.74 11.08
N GLU A 24 -3.13 17.65 11.15
CA GLU A 24 -2.92 19.02 11.62
C GLU A 24 -2.57 19.06 13.11
N GLY A 25 -1.54 19.84 13.45
CA GLY A 25 -1.07 19.99 14.83
C GLY A 25 -0.47 18.73 15.47
N ARG A 26 -0.41 17.60 14.76
CA ARG A 26 0.14 16.35 15.27
C ARG A 26 1.61 16.17 14.88
N SER A 27 2.40 15.69 15.82
CA SER A 27 3.74 15.15 15.59
C SER A 27 3.68 13.64 15.77
N LEU A 28 3.83 12.91 14.67
CA LEU A 28 3.82 11.44 14.66
C LEU A 28 5.22 10.93 14.28
N GLY A 29 5.67 9.87 14.94
CA GLY A 29 6.91 9.20 14.54
C GLY A 29 6.74 8.34 13.28
N ALA A 30 5.54 7.82 13.05
CA ALA A 30 5.24 7.01 11.88
C ALA A 30 3.74 7.01 11.52
N VAL A 31 3.44 6.70 10.27
CA VAL A 31 2.09 6.39 9.75
C VAL A 31 2.17 5.08 8.97
N HIS A 32 1.22 4.18 9.24
CA HIS A 32 1.08 2.92 8.52
C HIS A 32 -0.33 2.80 7.94
N VAL A 33 -0.43 2.43 6.66
CA VAL A 33 -1.69 2.02 6.02
C VAL A 33 -1.54 0.60 5.52
N SER A 34 -2.36 -0.31 6.04
CA SER A 34 -2.59 -1.62 5.46
C SER A 34 -4.00 -1.65 4.90
N LEU A 35 -4.14 -2.04 3.64
CA LEU A 35 -5.44 -2.21 3.02
C LEU A 35 -6.09 -3.52 3.48
N GLY A 36 -7.27 -3.80 2.94
CA GLY A 36 -8.02 -5.00 3.30
C GLY A 36 -9.30 -5.06 2.48
N ALA A 37 -10.44 -4.78 3.10
CA ALA A 37 -11.71 -4.67 2.39
C ALA A 37 -11.82 -3.40 1.50
N VAL A 38 -10.85 -2.49 1.63
CA VAL A 38 -10.71 -1.26 0.84
C VAL A 38 -9.69 -1.48 -0.27
N THR A 39 -9.98 -1.01 -1.48
CA THR A 39 -9.06 -1.06 -2.63
C THR A 39 -8.74 0.36 -3.10
N LEU A 40 -7.54 0.55 -3.66
CA LEU A 40 -7.12 1.78 -4.35
C LEU A 40 -7.87 2.06 -5.68
N GLU A 41 -8.79 1.19 -6.11
CA GLU A 41 -9.67 1.48 -7.24
C GLU A 41 -10.76 2.49 -6.87
N ASP A 42 -11.05 2.61 -5.57
CA ASP A 42 -11.84 3.71 -5.04
C ASP A 42 -10.98 4.97 -5.03
N GLN A 43 -11.20 5.83 -6.02
CA GLN A 43 -10.38 7.03 -6.24
C GLN A 43 -10.41 7.98 -5.04
N GLN A 44 -11.55 8.11 -4.36
CA GLN A 44 -11.66 8.96 -3.17
C GLN A 44 -10.75 8.43 -2.05
N MET A 45 -10.74 7.10 -1.85
CA MET A 45 -9.89 6.45 -0.85
C MET A 45 -8.41 6.55 -1.24
N ALA A 46 -8.08 6.36 -2.51
CA ALA A 46 -6.72 6.51 -3.00
C ALA A 46 -6.18 7.93 -2.75
N GLU A 47 -6.97 8.96 -3.03
CA GLU A 47 -6.61 10.36 -2.78
C GLU A 47 -6.46 10.66 -1.27
N ALA A 48 -7.34 10.09 -0.44
CA ALA A 48 -7.25 10.21 1.01
C ALA A 48 -5.94 9.63 1.56
N PHE A 49 -5.57 8.41 1.15
CA PHE A 49 -4.33 7.78 1.60
C PHE A 49 -3.07 8.45 1.05
N ALA A 50 -3.10 8.92 -0.20
CA ALA A 50 -1.99 9.69 -0.78
C ALA A 50 -1.75 10.99 0.00
N GLU A 51 -2.81 11.70 0.39
CA GLU A 51 -2.68 12.89 1.23
C GLU A 51 -2.19 12.56 2.64
N LEU A 52 -2.67 11.48 3.24
CA LEU A 52 -2.20 11.03 4.55
C LEU A 52 -0.68 10.77 4.54
N PHE A 53 -0.18 10.04 3.54
CA PHE A 53 1.25 9.79 3.39
C PHE A 53 2.04 11.07 3.12
N GLY A 54 1.59 11.89 2.17
CA GLY A 54 2.26 13.17 1.86
C GLY A 54 2.31 14.10 3.08
N ALA A 55 1.23 14.20 3.85
CA ALA A 55 1.18 15.01 5.07
C ALA A 55 2.12 14.50 6.17
N ALA A 56 2.24 13.17 6.30
CA ALA A 56 3.16 12.51 7.21
C ALA A 56 4.63 12.79 6.82
N GLN A 57 4.98 12.60 5.55
CA GLN A 57 6.33 12.86 5.03
C GLN A 57 6.74 14.33 5.20
N ARG A 58 5.85 15.29 4.91
CA ARG A 58 6.11 16.73 5.13
C ARG A 58 6.44 17.09 6.59
N ARG A 59 6.08 16.23 7.54
CA ARG A 59 6.37 16.38 8.97
C ARG A 59 7.55 15.51 9.44
N GLY A 60 8.22 14.81 8.52
CA GLY A 60 9.34 13.92 8.83
C GLY A 60 8.91 12.59 9.49
N ALA A 61 7.63 12.23 9.43
CA ALA A 61 7.17 10.95 9.95
C ALA A 61 7.52 9.82 8.97
N PHE A 62 7.91 8.66 9.51
CA PHE A 62 8.15 7.46 8.72
C PHE A 62 6.84 6.91 8.13
N THR A 63 6.84 6.52 6.87
CA THR A 63 5.63 6.06 6.17
C THR A 63 5.74 4.59 5.75
N SER A 64 4.71 3.80 6.07
CA SER A 64 4.65 2.38 5.74
C SER A 64 3.34 2.01 5.06
N PHE A 65 3.42 1.20 4.01
CA PHE A 65 2.27 0.77 3.23
C PHE A 65 2.27 -0.74 3.02
N ASP A 66 1.09 -1.35 3.18
CA ASP A 66 0.81 -2.75 2.85
C ASP A 66 -0.45 -2.83 1.97
N PRO A 67 -0.35 -3.21 0.68
CA PRO A 67 -1.51 -3.29 -0.19
C PRO A 67 -2.46 -4.45 0.19
N ASN A 68 -2.02 -5.41 1.02
CA ASN A 68 -2.79 -6.50 1.64
C ASN A 68 -3.96 -6.97 0.76
N VAL A 69 -3.62 -7.53 -0.39
CA VAL A 69 -4.51 -7.58 -1.55
C VAL A 69 -5.68 -8.53 -1.27
N ARG A 70 -6.88 -8.14 -1.69
CA ARG A 70 -8.06 -8.99 -1.69
C ARG A 70 -8.57 -9.11 -3.12
N GLY A 71 -8.01 -10.04 -3.89
CA GLY A 71 -8.29 -10.24 -5.32
C GLY A 71 -9.78 -10.16 -5.71
N PRO A 72 -10.71 -10.83 -5.00
CA PRO A 72 -12.15 -10.75 -5.30
C PRO A 72 -12.75 -9.34 -5.17
N MET A 73 -12.05 -8.41 -4.51
CA MET A 73 -12.46 -7.02 -4.34
C MET A 73 -11.98 -6.12 -5.48
N ILE A 74 -11.16 -6.62 -6.40
CA ILE A 74 -10.52 -5.83 -7.45
C ILE A 74 -11.28 -6.03 -8.76
N ALA A 75 -11.92 -4.97 -9.24
CA ALA A 75 -12.79 -5.02 -10.42
C ALA A 75 -12.01 -4.89 -11.74
N GLY A 76 -10.99 -4.03 -11.78
CA GLY A 76 -10.11 -3.78 -12.93
C GLY A 76 -9.04 -4.86 -13.15
N GLY A 77 -9.04 -5.88 -12.30
CA GLY A 77 -8.09 -6.99 -12.35
C GLY A 77 -6.68 -6.62 -11.87
N PRO A 78 -5.76 -7.61 -11.87
CA PRO A 78 -4.45 -7.43 -11.24
C PRO A 78 -3.58 -6.36 -11.89
N MET A 79 -3.60 -6.25 -13.22
CA MET A 79 -2.76 -5.29 -13.95
C MET A 79 -3.13 -3.84 -13.64
N ALA A 80 -4.44 -3.52 -13.61
CA ALA A 80 -4.90 -2.18 -13.25
C ALA A 80 -4.59 -1.85 -11.79
N TYR A 81 -4.79 -2.82 -10.90
CA TYR A 81 -4.52 -2.62 -9.48
C TYR A 81 -3.03 -2.50 -9.17
N ARG A 82 -2.19 -3.24 -9.88
CA ARG A 82 -0.73 -3.11 -9.82
C ARG A 82 -0.27 -1.69 -10.12
N ALA A 83 -0.83 -1.04 -11.14
CA ALA A 83 -0.47 0.35 -11.46
C ALA A 83 -0.76 1.29 -10.27
N LYS A 84 -1.91 1.13 -9.62
CA LYS A 84 -2.25 1.88 -8.39
C LYS A 84 -1.31 1.60 -7.23
N VAL A 85 -0.94 0.34 -7.02
CA VAL A 85 0.03 -0.03 -5.98
C VAL A 85 1.41 0.59 -6.28
N GLU A 86 1.84 0.57 -7.54
CA GLU A 86 3.11 1.17 -7.98
C GLU A 86 3.15 2.70 -7.79
N GLU A 87 2.03 3.41 -8.00
CA GLU A 87 1.91 4.85 -7.71
C GLU A 87 2.22 5.17 -6.23
N PHE A 88 1.78 4.30 -5.30
CA PHE A 88 1.98 4.47 -3.87
C PHE A 88 3.42 4.21 -3.42
N MET A 89 4.21 3.45 -4.20
CA MET A 89 5.62 3.21 -3.86
C MET A 89 6.44 4.51 -3.84
N GLY A 90 6.03 5.52 -4.62
CA GLY A 90 6.64 6.85 -4.60
C GLY A 90 6.31 7.70 -3.37
N LEU A 91 5.39 7.25 -2.51
CA LEU A 91 4.87 8.02 -1.37
C LEU A 91 5.25 7.43 -0.01
N VAL A 92 6.03 6.34 0.02
CA VAL A 92 6.23 5.55 1.24
C VAL A 92 7.70 5.24 1.47
N ASP A 93 8.13 5.20 2.74
CA ASP A 93 9.48 4.76 3.10
C ASP A 93 9.58 3.23 3.07
N LEU A 94 8.55 2.53 3.57
CA LEU A 94 8.51 1.07 3.64
C LEU A 94 7.28 0.50 2.93
N ALA A 95 7.52 -0.33 1.92
CA ALA A 95 6.50 -1.16 1.31
C ALA A 95 6.57 -2.58 1.87
N LYS A 96 5.46 -3.11 2.38
CA LYS A 96 5.35 -4.49 2.86
C LYS A 96 4.33 -5.21 2.01
N SER A 97 4.61 -6.43 1.57
CA SER A 97 3.62 -7.23 0.83
C SER A 97 3.89 -8.72 1.05
N SER A 98 2.87 -9.55 0.84
CA SER A 98 3.09 -11.00 0.82
C SER A 98 3.56 -11.47 -0.55
N ASP A 99 4.22 -12.62 -0.60
CA ASP A 99 4.50 -13.33 -1.85
C ASP A 99 3.23 -13.59 -2.66
N ALA A 100 2.14 -14.04 -2.02
CA ALA A 100 0.85 -14.26 -2.67
C ALA A 100 0.24 -12.97 -3.27
N ASP A 101 0.37 -11.83 -2.58
CA ASP A 101 -0.07 -10.54 -3.13
C ASP A 101 0.78 -10.13 -4.34
N ILE A 102 2.10 -10.35 -4.28
CA ILE A 102 3.01 -10.07 -5.39
C ILE A 102 2.69 -10.96 -6.59
N GLU A 103 2.47 -12.26 -6.38
CA GLU A 103 2.06 -13.19 -7.44
C GLU A 103 0.71 -12.79 -8.04
N PHE A 104 -0.25 -12.37 -7.22
CA PHE A 104 -1.51 -11.84 -7.72
C PHE A 104 -1.27 -10.65 -8.65
N LEU A 105 -0.48 -9.66 -8.21
CA LEU A 105 -0.24 -8.40 -8.93
C LEU A 105 0.62 -8.54 -10.19
N TYR A 106 1.63 -9.41 -10.17
CA TYR A 106 2.66 -9.50 -11.21
C TYR A 106 2.61 -10.80 -12.02
N GLY A 107 1.82 -11.78 -11.57
CA GLY A 107 1.72 -13.11 -12.17
C GLY A 107 2.43 -14.19 -11.35
N GLU A 108 1.93 -15.41 -11.48
CA GLU A 108 2.49 -16.60 -10.83
C GLU A 108 3.95 -16.84 -11.24
N GLY A 109 4.81 -17.20 -10.28
CA GLY A 109 6.22 -17.48 -10.52
C GLY A 109 7.10 -16.24 -10.77
N VAL A 110 6.58 -15.03 -10.54
CA VAL A 110 7.39 -13.81 -10.59
C VAL A 110 8.53 -13.86 -9.56
N LYS A 111 9.71 -13.34 -9.92
CA LYS A 111 10.83 -13.21 -8.98
C LYS A 111 10.56 -12.07 -8.00
N LEU A 112 10.45 -12.41 -6.71
CA LEU A 112 10.19 -11.45 -5.62
C LEU A 112 11.25 -10.34 -5.58
N GLU A 113 12.51 -10.69 -5.81
CA GLU A 113 13.64 -9.75 -5.86
C GLU A 113 13.46 -8.70 -6.95
N ALA A 114 12.98 -9.09 -8.13
CA ALA A 114 12.78 -8.18 -9.26
C ALA A 114 11.62 -7.20 -9.00
N VAL A 115 10.56 -7.66 -8.33
CA VAL A 115 9.44 -6.80 -7.92
C VAL A 115 9.89 -5.82 -6.84
N ALA A 116 10.62 -6.30 -5.84
CA ALA A 116 11.17 -5.46 -4.79
C ALA A 116 12.13 -4.40 -5.36
N GLU A 117 13.03 -4.78 -6.29
CA GLU A 117 13.90 -3.83 -6.98
C GLU A 117 13.10 -2.77 -7.74
N LYS A 118 12.02 -3.17 -8.43
CA LYS A 118 11.12 -2.22 -9.09
C LYS A 118 10.52 -1.23 -8.09
N TRP A 119 10.01 -1.69 -6.95
CA TRP A 119 9.42 -0.82 -5.94
C TRP A 119 10.45 0.13 -5.31
N LEU A 120 11.68 -0.34 -5.11
CA LEU A 120 12.78 0.50 -4.67
C LEU A 120 13.16 1.58 -5.70
N VAL A 121 13.06 1.29 -7.00
CA VAL A 121 13.24 2.30 -8.07
C VAL A 121 12.12 3.33 -8.05
N LEU A 122 10.87 2.90 -7.77
CA LEU A 122 9.70 3.78 -7.78
C LEU A 122 9.66 4.76 -6.60
N GLY A 123 10.35 4.46 -5.50
CA GLY A 123 10.54 5.41 -4.40
C GLY A 123 10.63 4.79 -3.00
N ALA A 124 10.16 3.56 -2.82
CA ALA A 124 10.27 2.88 -1.54
C ALA A 124 11.75 2.72 -1.14
N ARG A 125 12.05 2.84 0.14
CA ARG A 125 13.44 2.74 0.66
C ARG A 125 13.74 1.37 1.22
N LEU A 126 12.70 0.71 1.72
CA LEU A 126 12.72 -0.65 2.23
C LEU A 126 11.49 -1.40 1.70
N VAL A 127 11.71 -2.57 1.11
CA VAL A 127 10.66 -3.49 0.70
C VAL A 127 10.76 -4.76 1.53
N VAL A 128 9.69 -5.11 2.24
CA VAL A 128 9.62 -6.34 3.05
C VAL A 128 8.62 -7.29 2.42
N VAL A 129 9.08 -8.47 2.04
CA VAL A 129 8.24 -9.53 1.47
C VAL A 129 8.07 -10.65 2.49
N THR A 130 6.83 -10.92 2.88
CA THR A 130 6.49 -12.02 3.80
C THR A 130 6.06 -13.26 3.04
N LYS A 131 6.54 -14.45 3.44
CA LYS A 131 6.32 -15.73 2.77
C LYS A 131 5.62 -16.75 3.67
N GLY A 132 4.60 -16.29 4.39
CA GLY A 132 3.88 -17.09 5.39
C GLY A 132 4.82 -17.81 6.39
N PRO A 133 4.79 -19.14 6.48
CA PRO A 133 5.62 -19.90 7.42
C PRO A 133 7.12 -19.89 7.06
N GLU A 134 7.50 -19.50 5.84
CA GLU A 134 8.92 -19.42 5.42
C GLU A 134 9.61 -18.13 5.88
N GLY A 135 8.93 -17.29 6.67
CA GLY A 135 9.49 -16.06 7.22
C GLY A 135 9.36 -14.88 6.26
N ALA A 136 10.38 -14.04 6.18
CA ALA A 136 10.37 -12.82 5.38
C ALA A 136 11.77 -12.48 4.86
N VAL A 137 11.81 -11.71 3.77
CA VAL A 137 13.02 -11.12 3.19
C VAL A 137 12.86 -9.60 3.08
N ALA A 138 13.94 -8.87 3.28
CA ALA A 138 13.98 -7.42 3.20
C ALA A 138 14.97 -6.98 2.11
N PHE A 139 14.54 -6.05 1.27
CA PHE A 139 15.32 -5.43 0.21
C PHE A 139 15.42 -3.94 0.49
N TYR A 140 16.62 -3.38 0.40
CA TYR A 140 16.85 -1.96 0.61
C TYR A 140 18.02 -1.48 -0.25
N ARG A 141 18.06 -0.17 -0.52
CA ARG A 141 19.22 0.48 -1.11
C ARG A 141 20.03 1.15 -0.01
N PRO A 142 21.32 0.82 0.16
CA PRO A 142 22.21 1.60 1.01
C PRO A 142 22.20 3.06 0.56
N ALA A 143 22.23 3.98 1.53
CA ALA A 143 22.34 5.42 1.28
C ALA A 143 23.72 5.78 0.71
#